data_AF-A0A847QQ14-F1
#
_entry.id   AF-A0A847QQ14-F1
#
_cell.length_a   1.000
_cell.length_b   1.000
_cell.length_c   1.000
_cell.angle_alpha   90.00
_cell.angle_beta   90.00
_cell.angle_gamma   90.00
#
_symmetry.space_group_name_H-M   'P 1'
#
loop_
_entity.id
_entity.type
_entity.pdbx_description
1 polymer ?
#
loop_
_entity_poly.entity_id
_entity_poly.type
_entity_poly.pdbx_seq_one_letter_code
_entity_poly.pdbx_strand_id
1 'polypeptide(L)'
;MRNPLSKRYLRELKKNVGRYICTFLLLVTTIILESGFLCVMESAKYSLDEYLIENKVEDGYFEAAFPLEDKIKSKLEEEDIVLCDNFYSTAEEFNGGTKVYIFNERSEMNIPALFEGSLPADKNEIAVDRLFAENHNIKVGDSLELNKIKFTVSGTISLPDYSSLFLSNQDLVMNTTGFGVCVVSNEGFAGFEESTVTYRYSYRHNDRNLSDKEKVEAANRIRKILVGNGVNVQDFLIAKDNQSISFLPNDMGKDGPIMEVLIYILVVIIAFVFAVLSAHTIEEEASIIGTLRSMGYKKAELVLHYIALPVIVTFLASVAGNALGYTVMIEPFKRIYYKSYCLPPLTVKFNQVAFIKTTIIPIVIMIVINLLLLVNKMSLSPLRFLRKDLKKRKQKKATKLPNFKFINRFRIRVILQNKGSYLVLFFGIFLSSFLLMFGIGLKPLMDYYVDTIDDTIPYEYQYILKVPVEAKGGEKVLIYSLETEYYLTKDNVKVTFYGVQEDSDIFIDFKIPREENHIVVSDSFAKKLKVNVGDEIIFEDTVYEKKYSLVVDE
;
A
#
# COMPACT_ATOMS: atom_id res chain seq x y z
N MET A 1 -4.67 -35.44 41.86
CA MET A 1 -5.46 -34.58 42.77
C MET A 1 -5.74 -33.26 42.07
N ARG A 2 -6.99 -32.76 42.06
CA ARG A 2 -7.30 -31.45 41.46
C ARG A 2 -6.56 -30.36 42.24
N ASN A 3 -5.66 -29.63 41.58
CA ASN A 3 -4.92 -28.53 42.18
C ASN A 3 -5.92 -27.51 42.78
N PRO A 4 -5.89 -27.22 44.10
CA PRO A 4 -6.82 -26.29 44.74
C PRO A 4 -6.85 -24.88 44.10
N LEU A 5 -5.76 -24.50 43.44
CA LEU A 5 -5.63 -23.23 42.72
C LEU A 5 -6.63 -23.12 41.56
N SER A 6 -7.08 -24.22 40.96
CA SER A 6 -8.02 -24.17 39.84
C SER A 6 -9.40 -23.63 40.22
N LYS A 7 -9.81 -23.78 41.48
CA LYS A 7 -11.07 -23.21 41.99
C LYS A 7 -11.02 -21.69 42.13
N ARG A 8 -9.82 -21.09 42.10
CA ARG A 8 -9.65 -19.64 42.30
C ARG A 8 -9.83 -18.82 41.02
N TYR A 9 -9.66 -19.41 39.83
CA TYR A 9 -9.78 -18.71 38.55
C TYR A 9 -11.11 -17.95 38.41
N LEU A 10 -12.24 -18.62 38.68
CA LEU A 10 -13.57 -18.01 38.61
C LEU A 10 -13.75 -16.83 39.57
N ARG A 11 -13.17 -16.93 40.77
CA ARG A 11 -13.28 -15.87 41.78
C ARG A 11 -12.44 -14.65 41.40
N GLU A 12 -11.24 -14.87 40.87
CA GLU A 12 -10.36 -13.82 40.38
C GLU A 12 -10.95 -13.10 39.16
N LEU A 13 -11.50 -13.87 38.21
CA LEU A 13 -12.18 -13.33 37.04
C LEU A 13 -13.37 -12.44 37.46
N LYS A 14 -14.23 -12.91 38.38
CA LYS A 14 -15.36 -12.12 38.89
C LYS A 14 -14.92 -10.83 39.59
N LYS A 15 -13.81 -10.87 40.35
CA LYS A 15 -13.29 -9.69 41.05
C LYS A 15 -12.80 -8.61 40.07
N ASN A 16 -12.24 -9.01 38.94
CA ASN A 16 -11.62 -8.11 37.95
C ASN A 16 -12.39 -8.08 36.60
N VAL A 17 -13.69 -8.40 36.61
CA VAL A 17 -14.45 -8.70 35.38
C VAL A 17 -14.40 -7.57 34.36
N GLY A 18 -14.55 -6.31 34.79
CA GLY A 18 -14.53 -5.15 33.89
C GLY A 18 -13.19 -5.00 33.17
N ARG A 19 -12.07 -5.25 33.87
CA ARG A 19 -10.74 -5.14 33.26
C ARG A 19 -10.53 -6.23 32.21
N TYR A 20 -10.92 -7.47 32.53
CA TYR A 20 -10.82 -8.59 31.61
C TYR A 20 -11.73 -8.43 30.38
N ILE A 21 -12.97 -7.93 30.56
CA ILE A 21 -13.88 -7.62 29.45
C ILE A 21 -13.29 -6.54 28.54
N CYS A 22 -12.79 -5.43 29.10
CA CYS A 22 -12.19 -4.36 28.30
C CYS A 22 -11.00 -4.87 27.47
N THR A 23 -10.08 -5.65 28.07
CA THR A 23 -8.95 -6.23 27.34
C THR A 23 -9.39 -7.27 26.31
N PHE A 24 -10.41 -8.07 26.63
CA PHE A 24 -10.98 -9.06 25.71
C PHE A 24 -11.58 -8.37 24.49
N LEU A 25 -12.44 -7.38 24.67
CA LEU A 25 -13.08 -6.65 23.58
C LEU A 25 -12.06 -5.94 22.70
N LEU A 26 -11.08 -5.26 23.31
CA LEU A 26 -10.02 -4.59 22.55
C LEU A 26 -9.23 -5.58 21.69
N LEU A 27 -8.85 -6.73 22.26
CA LEU A 27 -8.11 -7.77 21.54
C LEU A 27 -8.97 -8.42 20.44
N VAL A 28 -10.24 -8.71 20.73
CA VAL A 28 -11.21 -9.22 19.75
C VAL A 28 -11.32 -8.26 18.58
N THR A 29 -11.61 -6.98 18.82
CA THR A 29 -11.73 -5.98 17.74
C THR A 29 -10.46 -5.87 16.90
N THR A 30 -9.30 -5.86 17.55
CA THR A 30 -8.00 -5.83 16.85
C THR A 30 -7.85 -7.04 15.92
N ILE A 31 -8.15 -8.24 16.43
CA ILE A 31 -8.01 -9.49 15.67
C ILE A 31 -9.07 -9.59 14.56
N ILE A 32 -10.30 -9.12 14.79
CA ILE A 32 -11.37 -9.08 13.78
C ILE A 32 -10.94 -8.28 12.56
N LEU A 33 -10.47 -7.05 12.79
CA LEU A 33 -10.06 -6.15 11.72
C LEU A 33 -8.86 -6.73 10.97
N GLU A 34 -7.85 -7.20 11.68
CA GLU A 34 -6.62 -7.70 11.08
C GLU A 34 -6.82 -9.01 10.31
N SER A 35 -7.47 -10.00 10.91
CA SER A 35 -7.68 -11.31 10.25
C SER A 35 -8.59 -11.18 9.03
N GLY A 36 -9.63 -10.33 9.10
CA GLY A 36 -10.46 -10.02 7.95
C GLY A 36 -9.65 -9.35 6.84
N PHE A 37 -8.86 -8.33 7.18
CA PHE A 37 -8.04 -7.58 6.23
C PHE A 37 -6.99 -8.47 5.56
N LEU A 38 -6.13 -9.14 6.34
CA LEU A 38 -5.06 -9.98 5.81
C LEU A 38 -5.60 -11.15 4.98
N CYS A 39 -6.75 -11.72 5.36
CA CYS A 39 -7.39 -12.78 4.58
C CYS A 39 -7.79 -12.28 3.18
N VAL A 40 -8.45 -11.12 3.10
CA VAL A 40 -8.87 -10.53 1.82
C VAL A 40 -7.67 -10.06 1.01
N MET A 41 -6.73 -9.33 1.62
CA MET A 41 -5.55 -8.80 0.95
C MET A 41 -4.67 -9.93 0.38
N GLU A 42 -4.32 -10.96 1.15
CA GLU A 42 -3.50 -12.05 0.62
C GLU A 42 -4.25 -12.89 -0.42
N SER A 43 -5.58 -13.08 -0.27
CA SER A 43 -6.39 -13.72 -1.31
C SER A 43 -6.42 -12.89 -2.58
N ALA A 44 -6.56 -11.56 -2.47
CA ALA A 44 -6.58 -10.66 -3.60
C ALA A 44 -5.23 -10.59 -4.31
N LYS A 45 -4.13 -10.67 -3.55
CA LYS A 45 -2.79 -10.74 -4.12
C LYS A 45 -2.61 -12.03 -4.91
N TYR A 46 -3.00 -13.16 -4.32
CA TYR A 46 -2.95 -14.45 -5.00
C TYR A 46 -3.82 -14.48 -6.27
N SER A 47 -5.06 -14.00 -6.18
CA SER A 47 -5.95 -13.91 -7.34
C SER A 47 -5.42 -12.96 -8.41
N LEU A 48 -4.77 -11.87 -8.04
CA LEU A 48 -4.12 -10.95 -8.98
C LEU A 48 -2.93 -11.63 -9.67
N ASP A 49 -2.06 -12.30 -8.91
CA ASP A 49 -0.90 -13.00 -9.48
C ASP A 49 -1.34 -14.10 -10.47
N GLU A 50 -2.33 -14.92 -10.12
CA GLU A 50 -2.92 -15.90 -11.04
C GLU A 50 -3.52 -15.23 -12.28
N TYR A 51 -4.32 -14.18 -12.07
CA TYR A 51 -4.98 -13.45 -13.15
C TYR A 51 -4.01 -12.83 -14.14
N LEU A 52 -2.92 -12.20 -13.68
CA LEU A 52 -1.90 -11.64 -14.56
C LEU A 52 -1.22 -12.72 -15.44
N ILE A 53 -1.10 -13.95 -14.93
CA ILE A 53 -0.53 -15.08 -15.67
C ILE A 53 -1.53 -15.66 -16.66
N GLU A 54 -2.73 -16.02 -16.18
CA GLU A 54 -3.80 -16.68 -16.96
C GLU A 54 -4.30 -15.80 -18.10
N ASN A 55 -4.45 -14.49 -17.83
CA ASN A 55 -4.93 -13.51 -18.80
C ASN A 55 -3.80 -12.90 -19.64
N LYS A 56 -2.58 -13.45 -19.49
CA LYS A 56 -1.41 -13.11 -20.30
C LYS A 56 -1.16 -11.61 -20.36
N VAL A 57 -0.96 -10.98 -19.20
CA VAL A 57 -0.60 -9.56 -19.15
C VAL A 57 0.68 -9.29 -19.94
N GLU A 58 0.74 -8.15 -20.60
CA GLU A 58 1.90 -7.63 -21.32
C GLU A 58 3.09 -7.36 -20.39
N ASP A 59 4.32 -7.43 -20.94
CA ASP A 59 5.53 -6.91 -20.28
C ASP A 59 5.84 -5.47 -20.67
N GLY A 60 5.16 -4.96 -21.68
CA GLY A 60 5.22 -3.58 -22.11
C GLY A 60 4.39 -3.35 -23.36
N TYR A 61 4.27 -2.08 -23.73
CA TYR A 61 3.60 -1.67 -24.95
C TYR A 61 4.31 -0.49 -25.59
N PHE A 62 3.99 -0.25 -26.85
CA PHE A 62 4.31 1.00 -27.53
C PHE A 62 3.17 1.41 -28.45
N GLU A 63 3.08 2.70 -28.72
CA GLU A 63 2.08 3.31 -29.60
C GLU A 63 2.78 3.88 -30.82
N ALA A 64 2.25 3.56 -32.00
CA ALA A 64 2.74 4.09 -33.27
C ALA A 64 1.72 5.07 -33.86
N ALA A 65 2.20 6.08 -34.59
CA ALA A 65 1.34 7.02 -35.30
C ALA A 65 0.53 6.37 -36.44
N PHE A 66 1.02 5.26 -36.99
CA PHE A 66 0.42 4.51 -38.09
C PHE A 66 0.58 3.01 -37.85
N PRO A 67 -0.23 2.14 -38.52
CA PRO A 67 -0.06 0.70 -38.43
C PRO A 67 1.35 0.26 -38.84
N LEU A 68 1.92 -0.69 -38.09
CA LEU A 68 3.21 -1.30 -38.44
C LEU A 68 3.09 -2.17 -39.70
N GLU A 69 4.12 -2.09 -40.54
CA GLU A 69 4.33 -3.05 -41.61
C GLU A 69 4.66 -4.45 -41.04
N ASP A 70 4.16 -5.51 -41.67
CA ASP A 70 4.41 -6.90 -41.25
C ASP A 70 5.91 -7.23 -41.13
N LYS A 71 6.74 -6.65 -42.00
CA LYS A 71 8.20 -6.80 -41.94
C LYS A 71 8.79 -6.29 -40.62
N ILE A 72 8.24 -5.22 -40.05
CA ILE A 72 8.68 -4.68 -38.76
C ILE A 72 8.19 -5.59 -37.64
N LYS A 73 6.94 -6.07 -37.71
CA LYS A 73 6.40 -7.04 -36.74
C LYS A 73 7.28 -8.29 -36.65
N SER A 74 7.65 -8.89 -37.78
CA SER A 74 8.53 -10.08 -37.79
C SER A 74 9.92 -9.80 -37.20
N LYS A 75 10.50 -8.62 -37.45
CA LYS A 75 11.78 -8.23 -36.81
C LYS A 75 11.67 -8.07 -35.29
N LEU A 76 10.51 -7.63 -34.80
CA LEU A 76 10.27 -7.51 -33.37
C LEU A 76 10.15 -8.91 -32.73
N GLU A 77 9.47 -9.84 -33.39
CA GLU A 77 9.35 -11.23 -32.92
C GLU A 77 10.70 -11.98 -32.87
N GLU A 78 11.70 -11.56 -33.65
CA GLU A 78 13.09 -12.06 -33.54
C GLU A 78 13.75 -11.73 -32.18
N GLU A 79 13.22 -10.77 -31.41
CA GLU A 79 13.66 -10.44 -30.05
C GLU A 79 13.02 -11.32 -28.95
N ASP A 80 12.55 -12.51 -29.32
CA ASP A 80 11.95 -13.51 -28.42
C ASP A 80 10.72 -12.99 -27.65
N ILE A 81 9.87 -12.24 -28.36
CA ILE A 81 8.60 -11.71 -27.86
C ILE A 81 7.43 -12.19 -28.72
N VAL A 82 6.25 -12.24 -28.09
CA VAL A 82 4.95 -12.28 -28.77
C VAL A 82 4.43 -10.86 -28.85
N LEU A 83 3.99 -10.42 -30.03
CA LEU A 83 3.42 -9.10 -30.27
C LEU A 83 1.91 -9.24 -30.54
N CYS A 84 1.08 -8.40 -29.92
CA CYS A 84 -0.36 -8.36 -30.15
C CYS A 84 -0.85 -6.94 -30.48
N ASP A 85 -1.80 -6.86 -31.40
CA ASP A 85 -2.47 -5.63 -31.82
C ASP A 85 -3.58 -5.30 -30.79
N ASN A 86 -3.30 -4.39 -29.86
CA ASN A 86 -4.22 -3.96 -28.80
C ASN A 86 -4.70 -2.52 -29.07
N PHE A 87 -5.19 -2.28 -30.29
CA PHE A 87 -5.64 -0.97 -30.72
C PHE A 87 -6.82 -0.49 -29.89
N TYR A 88 -6.94 0.82 -29.71
CA TYR A 88 -8.09 1.39 -29.04
C TYR A 88 -8.56 2.67 -29.71
N SER A 89 -9.86 2.93 -29.61
CA SER A 89 -10.45 4.23 -29.93
C SER A 89 -10.65 5.01 -28.64
N THR A 90 -10.42 6.32 -28.67
CA THR A 90 -10.68 7.20 -27.53
C THR A 90 -12.02 7.90 -27.70
N ALA A 91 -12.88 7.83 -26.68
CA ALA A 91 -14.08 8.66 -26.56
C ALA A 91 -13.90 9.69 -25.44
N GLU A 92 -14.08 10.98 -25.73
CA GLU A 92 -13.80 12.08 -24.77
C GLU A 92 -15.06 12.78 -24.24
N GLU A 93 -16.25 12.44 -24.74
CA GLU A 93 -17.49 13.17 -24.44
C GLU A 93 -18.49 12.39 -23.56
N PHE A 94 -18.10 11.25 -22.97
CA PHE A 94 -19.04 10.50 -22.13
C PHE A 94 -19.37 11.28 -20.85
N ASN A 95 -20.67 11.47 -20.56
CA ASN A 95 -21.18 12.14 -19.35
C ASN A 95 -20.44 13.44 -18.95
N GLY A 96 -20.15 14.31 -19.92
CA GLY A 96 -19.58 15.64 -19.63
C GLY A 96 -18.05 15.69 -19.47
N GLY A 97 -17.31 14.86 -20.22
CA GLY A 97 -15.85 14.93 -20.31
C GLY A 97 -15.09 13.70 -19.79
N THR A 98 -15.79 12.58 -19.57
CA THR A 98 -15.18 11.31 -19.16
C THR A 98 -14.48 10.67 -20.34
N LYS A 99 -13.21 10.31 -20.17
CA LYS A 99 -12.39 9.66 -21.19
C LYS A 99 -12.57 8.15 -21.13
N VAL A 100 -12.83 7.51 -22.27
CA VAL A 100 -13.01 6.06 -22.36
C VAL A 100 -12.11 5.50 -23.46
N TYR A 101 -11.29 4.50 -23.11
CA TYR A 101 -10.57 3.71 -24.11
C TYR A 101 -11.37 2.46 -24.47
N ILE A 102 -11.66 2.32 -25.75
CA ILE A 102 -12.44 1.21 -26.29
C ILE A 102 -11.48 0.35 -27.08
N PHE A 103 -11.02 -0.75 -26.49
CA PHE A 103 -10.09 -1.67 -27.12
C PHE A 103 -10.80 -2.59 -28.11
N ASN A 104 -10.07 -2.99 -29.15
CA ASN A 104 -10.45 -4.10 -30.01
C ASN A 104 -10.55 -5.43 -29.23
N GLU A 105 -10.96 -6.50 -29.91
CA GLU A 105 -11.09 -7.81 -29.28
C GLU A 105 -9.73 -8.31 -28.78
N ARG A 106 -9.68 -8.74 -27.52
CA ARG A 106 -8.46 -9.21 -26.86
C ARG A 106 -8.57 -10.69 -26.48
N SER A 107 -7.99 -11.56 -27.30
CA SER A 107 -8.03 -13.02 -27.10
C SER A 107 -6.66 -13.66 -26.87
N GLU A 108 -5.57 -12.97 -27.21
CA GLU A 108 -4.22 -13.51 -27.14
C GLU A 108 -3.36 -12.94 -26.00
N MET A 109 -3.55 -11.66 -25.68
CA MET A 109 -2.82 -10.92 -24.65
C MET A 109 -3.75 -9.91 -23.99
N ASN A 110 -3.51 -9.60 -22.71
CA ASN A 110 -4.36 -8.73 -21.91
C ASN A 110 -5.84 -9.14 -21.96
N ILE A 111 -6.09 -10.45 -21.88
CA ILE A 111 -7.40 -11.06 -22.05
C ILE A 111 -8.32 -10.55 -20.93
N PRO A 112 -9.55 -10.06 -21.20
CA PRO A 112 -10.45 -9.59 -20.15
C PRO A 112 -10.95 -10.75 -19.27
N ALA A 113 -11.01 -10.54 -17.95
CA ALA A 113 -11.80 -11.41 -17.07
C ALA A 113 -13.24 -10.93 -16.99
N LEU A 114 -14.17 -11.86 -17.20
CA LEU A 114 -15.60 -11.60 -17.17
C LEU A 114 -16.14 -11.63 -15.73
N PHE A 115 -16.90 -10.60 -15.36
CA PHE A 115 -17.63 -10.53 -14.10
C PHE A 115 -19.10 -10.93 -14.27
N GLU A 116 -19.78 -10.32 -15.24
CA GLU A 116 -21.20 -10.52 -15.51
C GLU A 116 -21.45 -10.42 -17.02
N GLY A 117 -22.45 -11.15 -17.53
CA GLY A 117 -22.84 -11.10 -18.94
C GLY A 117 -21.96 -11.99 -19.84
N SER A 118 -21.56 -11.47 -20.99
CA SER A 118 -20.67 -12.12 -21.96
C SER A 118 -19.71 -11.12 -22.62
N LEU A 119 -18.59 -11.64 -23.12
CA LEU A 119 -17.72 -10.84 -23.99
C LEU A 119 -18.46 -10.49 -25.30
N PRO A 120 -18.15 -9.34 -25.92
CA PRO A 120 -18.84 -8.90 -27.13
C PRO A 120 -18.59 -9.86 -28.29
N ALA A 121 -19.66 -10.33 -28.91
CA ALA A 121 -19.61 -11.16 -30.11
C ALA A 121 -20.08 -10.37 -31.35
N ASP A 122 -21.07 -9.50 -31.18
CA ASP A 122 -21.63 -8.70 -32.26
C ASP A 122 -20.97 -7.31 -32.38
N LYS A 123 -21.14 -6.66 -33.53
CA LYS A 123 -20.57 -5.32 -33.81
C LYS A 123 -21.05 -4.19 -32.89
N ASN A 124 -22.24 -4.32 -32.30
CA ASN A 124 -22.86 -3.30 -31.45
C ASN A 124 -22.86 -3.71 -29.97
N GLU A 125 -22.03 -4.67 -29.59
CA GLU A 125 -21.86 -5.08 -28.20
C GLU A 125 -20.60 -4.47 -27.60
N ILE A 126 -20.66 -4.12 -26.31
CA ILE A 126 -19.52 -3.58 -25.57
C ILE A 126 -19.45 -4.21 -24.18
N ALA A 127 -18.25 -4.60 -23.77
CA ALA A 127 -17.96 -4.99 -22.41
C ALA A 127 -17.25 -3.82 -21.71
N VAL A 128 -17.73 -3.45 -20.54
CA VAL A 128 -17.28 -2.25 -19.81
C VAL A 128 -16.54 -2.67 -18.54
N ASP A 129 -15.48 -1.95 -18.19
CA ASP A 129 -14.82 -2.15 -16.90
C ASP A 129 -15.83 -2.08 -15.74
N ARG A 130 -15.76 -3.05 -14.82
CA ARG A 130 -16.72 -3.19 -13.72
C ARG A 130 -16.74 -1.96 -12.82
N LEU A 131 -15.58 -1.43 -12.42
CA LEU A 131 -15.52 -0.30 -11.49
C LEU A 131 -16.06 0.96 -12.14
N PHE A 132 -15.71 1.17 -13.41
CA PHE A 132 -16.29 2.25 -14.21
C PHE A 132 -17.81 2.13 -14.33
N ALA A 133 -18.31 0.92 -14.65
CA ALA A 133 -19.73 0.64 -14.77
C ALA A 133 -20.48 0.91 -13.45
N GLU A 134 -19.92 0.49 -12.30
CA GLU A 134 -20.49 0.77 -10.98
C GLU A 134 -20.56 2.26 -10.67
N ASN A 135 -19.50 3.03 -10.97
CA ASN A 135 -19.44 4.47 -10.71
C ASN A 135 -20.41 5.28 -11.58
N HIS A 136 -20.72 4.80 -12.78
CA HIS A 136 -21.65 5.43 -13.72
C HIS A 136 -23.05 4.79 -13.73
N ASN A 137 -23.32 3.82 -12.85
CA ASN A 137 -24.58 3.06 -12.79
C ASN A 137 -24.95 2.33 -14.10
N ILE A 138 -23.96 1.88 -14.86
CA ILE A 138 -24.14 1.12 -16.10
C ILE A 138 -24.35 -0.36 -15.76
N LYS A 139 -25.34 -1.00 -16.38
CA LYS A 139 -25.64 -2.43 -16.21
C LYS A 139 -25.62 -3.18 -17.53
N VAL A 140 -25.46 -4.50 -17.44
CA VAL A 140 -25.60 -5.40 -18.59
C VAL A 140 -27.01 -5.25 -19.18
N GLY A 141 -27.08 -5.06 -20.50
CA GLY A 141 -28.31 -4.78 -21.25
C GLY A 141 -28.63 -3.29 -21.43
N ASP A 142 -27.92 -2.38 -20.73
CA ASP A 142 -28.08 -0.95 -20.97
C ASP A 142 -27.50 -0.56 -22.32
N SER A 143 -27.91 0.62 -22.81
CA SER A 143 -27.36 1.18 -24.04
C SER A 143 -26.41 2.32 -23.73
N LEU A 144 -25.24 2.28 -24.35
CA LEU A 144 -24.15 3.23 -24.18
C LEU A 144 -23.77 3.81 -25.53
N GLU A 145 -23.67 5.13 -25.63
CA GLU A 145 -23.22 5.80 -26.86
C GLU A 145 -21.80 6.32 -26.66
N LEU A 146 -20.87 5.84 -27.48
CA LEU A 146 -19.47 6.28 -27.50
C LEU A 146 -19.05 6.55 -28.94
N ASN A 147 -18.42 7.69 -29.19
CA ASN A 147 -18.01 8.13 -30.54
C ASN A 147 -19.16 8.06 -31.57
N LYS A 148 -20.38 8.45 -31.17
CA LYS A 148 -21.61 8.43 -31.98
C LYS A 148 -22.06 7.02 -32.41
N ILE A 149 -21.49 5.97 -31.84
CA ILE A 149 -21.91 4.58 -32.03
C ILE A 149 -22.68 4.13 -30.80
N LYS A 150 -23.87 3.58 -31.02
CA LYS A 150 -24.73 3.06 -29.97
C LYS A 150 -24.45 1.58 -29.74
N PHE A 151 -23.91 1.26 -28.57
CA PHE A 151 -23.64 -0.08 -28.10
C PHE A 151 -24.71 -0.57 -27.11
N THR A 152 -24.84 -1.88 -27.03
CA THR A 152 -25.51 -2.59 -25.93
C THR A 152 -24.44 -3.18 -25.04
N VAL A 153 -24.53 -2.94 -23.73
CA VAL A 153 -23.58 -3.47 -22.76
C VAL A 153 -23.79 -4.99 -22.64
N SER A 154 -22.87 -5.78 -23.17
CA SER A 154 -22.95 -7.25 -23.16
C SER A 154 -22.44 -7.86 -21.86
N GLY A 155 -21.53 -7.17 -21.17
CA GLY A 155 -20.93 -7.65 -19.93
C GLY A 155 -20.11 -6.61 -19.18
N THR A 156 -19.76 -6.94 -17.94
CA THR A 156 -18.76 -6.22 -17.16
C THR A 156 -17.49 -7.04 -17.05
N ILE A 157 -16.34 -6.38 -17.16
CA ILE A 157 -15.03 -7.02 -17.22
C ILE A 157 -14.03 -6.34 -16.28
N SER A 158 -12.89 -6.99 -16.08
CA SER A 158 -11.64 -6.33 -15.68
C SER A 158 -10.58 -6.61 -16.74
N LEU A 159 -9.68 -5.66 -16.96
CA LEU A 159 -8.52 -5.81 -17.85
C LEU A 159 -7.24 -5.93 -17.01
N PRO A 160 -6.34 -6.88 -17.30
CA PRO A 160 -5.14 -7.10 -16.49
C PRO A 160 -4.12 -5.95 -16.61
N ASP A 161 -4.11 -5.26 -17.76
CA ASP A 161 -3.33 -4.05 -18.03
C ASP A 161 -3.96 -2.76 -17.49
N TYR A 162 -5.17 -2.85 -16.93
CA TYR A 162 -5.89 -1.76 -16.26
C TYR A 162 -6.47 -2.20 -14.92
N SER A 163 -5.68 -2.96 -14.14
CA SER A 163 -6.04 -3.32 -12.76
C SER A 163 -6.22 -2.09 -11.84
N SER A 164 -5.59 -0.98 -12.21
CA SER A 164 -5.73 0.35 -11.64
C SER A 164 -6.04 1.36 -12.75
N LEU A 165 -7.08 2.17 -12.60
CA LEU A 165 -7.51 3.12 -13.65
C LEU A 165 -6.69 4.41 -13.61
N PHE A 166 -5.48 4.36 -14.14
CA PHE A 166 -4.67 5.55 -14.41
C PHE A 166 -4.89 5.99 -15.85
N LEU A 167 -5.24 7.27 -16.03
CA LEU A 167 -5.35 7.88 -17.36
C LEU A 167 -3.95 8.17 -17.91
N SER A 168 -3.07 8.70 -17.07
CA SER A 168 -1.66 8.94 -17.35
C SER A 168 -0.77 8.26 -16.31
N ASN A 169 0.40 7.80 -16.76
CA ASN A 169 1.44 7.28 -15.87
C ASN A 169 2.14 8.36 -15.02
N GLN A 170 1.80 9.63 -15.24
CA GLN A 170 2.24 10.76 -14.44
C GLN A 170 1.23 11.13 -13.34
N ASP A 171 0.01 10.58 -13.40
CA ASP A 171 -1.01 10.84 -12.40
C ASP A 171 -0.57 10.25 -11.04
N LEU A 172 -0.89 10.95 -9.96
CA LEU A 172 -0.59 10.53 -8.59
C LEU A 172 -1.67 9.64 -7.99
N VAL A 173 -2.89 9.71 -8.53
CA VAL A 173 -4.08 9.02 -8.04
C VAL A 173 -4.86 8.43 -9.21
N MET A 174 -5.52 7.30 -8.96
CA MET A 174 -6.42 6.69 -9.94
C MET A 174 -7.62 7.57 -10.21
N ASN A 175 -8.10 7.56 -11.46
CA ASN A 175 -9.30 8.28 -11.88
C ASN A 175 -10.42 7.31 -12.25
N THR A 176 -11.08 6.76 -11.24
CA THR A 176 -12.11 5.72 -11.43
C THR A 176 -13.47 6.28 -11.89
N THR A 177 -13.65 7.60 -11.89
CA THR A 177 -14.88 8.29 -12.30
C THR A 177 -14.74 8.99 -13.65
N GLY A 178 -13.61 9.65 -13.91
CA GLY A 178 -13.32 10.39 -15.14
C GLY A 178 -12.61 9.58 -16.23
N PHE A 179 -12.23 8.33 -15.95
CA PHE A 179 -11.61 7.44 -16.92
C PHE A 179 -12.17 6.01 -16.86
N GLY A 180 -12.39 5.40 -18.02
CA GLY A 180 -12.87 4.04 -18.17
C GLY A 180 -12.22 3.29 -19.32
N VAL A 181 -12.28 1.96 -19.26
CA VAL A 181 -11.82 1.07 -20.32
C VAL A 181 -12.91 0.07 -20.70
N CYS A 182 -13.00 -0.21 -21.99
CA CYS A 182 -14.00 -1.09 -22.58
C CYS A 182 -13.35 -2.00 -23.64
N VAL A 183 -14.03 -3.08 -23.98
CA VAL A 183 -13.66 -3.98 -25.09
C VAL A 183 -14.87 -4.15 -26.01
N VAL A 184 -14.63 -4.20 -27.32
CA VAL A 184 -15.62 -4.53 -28.36
C VAL A 184 -15.10 -5.67 -29.24
N SER A 185 -15.97 -6.25 -30.07
CA SER A 185 -15.56 -7.23 -31.07
C SER A 185 -14.69 -6.58 -32.16
N ASN A 186 -13.88 -7.36 -32.88
CA ASN A 186 -13.10 -6.83 -34.01
C ASN A 186 -14.00 -6.18 -35.09
N GLU A 187 -15.19 -6.73 -35.33
CA GLU A 187 -16.19 -6.14 -36.23
C GLU A 187 -16.70 -4.79 -35.71
N GLY A 188 -16.97 -4.69 -34.39
CA GLY A 188 -17.38 -3.42 -33.77
C GLY A 188 -16.27 -2.37 -33.81
N PHE A 189 -15.02 -2.78 -33.61
CA PHE A 189 -13.87 -1.90 -33.63
C PHE A 189 -13.61 -1.28 -35.00
N ALA A 190 -13.82 -2.06 -36.08
CA ALA A 190 -13.67 -1.59 -37.45
C ALA A 190 -14.66 -0.45 -37.83
N GLY A 191 -15.67 -0.18 -36.99
CA GLY A 191 -16.62 0.91 -37.17
C GLY A 191 -16.11 2.30 -36.74
N PHE A 192 -14.99 2.38 -36.01
CA PHE A 192 -14.44 3.66 -35.55
C PHE A 192 -13.70 4.42 -36.66
N GLU A 193 -13.78 5.75 -36.64
CA GLU A 193 -13.00 6.61 -37.53
C GLU A 193 -11.50 6.48 -37.22
N GLU A 194 -10.66 6.29 -38.25
CA GLU A 194 -9.21 6.12 -38.10
C GLU A 194 -8.55 7.25 -37.27
N SER A 195 -9.07 8.48 -37.35
CA SER A 195 -8.57 9.62 -36.59
C SER A 195 -8.73 9.51 -35.07
N THR A 196 -9.60 8.60 -34.60
CA THR A 196 -9.82 8.33 -33.17
C THR A 196 -9.06 7.09 -32.67
N VAL A 197 -8.45 6.34 -33.59
CA VAL A 197 -7.77 5.07 -33.31
C VAL A 197 -6.31 5.33 -32.95
N THR A 198 -5.87 4.72 -31.86
CA THR A 198 -4.46 4.65 -31.46
C THR A 198 -3.93 3.24 -31.72
N TYR A 199 -2.83 3.16 -32.47
CA TYR A 199 -2.18 1.89 -32.81
C TYR A 199 -1.21 1.47 -31.70
N ARG A 200 -1.77 0.90 -30.63
CA ARG A 200 -1.01 0.29 -29.54
C ARG A 200 -0.66 -1.17 -29.85
N TYR A 201 0.61 -1.49 -29.67
CA TYR A 201 1.15 -2.84 -29.75
C TYR A 201 1.68 -3.25 -28.39
N SER A 202 1.13 -4.34 -27.87
CA SER A 202 1.56 -4.92 -26.60
C SER A 202 2.48 -6.09 -26.88
N TYR A 203 3.53 -6.25 -26.07
CA TYR A 203 4.45 -7.36 -26.20
C TYR A 203 4.60 -8.12 -24.89
N ARG A 204 4.94 -9.40 -25.03
CA ARG A 204 5.21 -10.30 -23.90
C ARG A 204 6.39 -11.18 -24.24
N HIS A 205 7.37 -11.25 -23.35
CA HIS A 205 8.54 -12.13 -23.49
C HIS A 205 8.13 -13.60 -23.38
N ASN A 206 8.73 -14.42 -24.25
CA ASN A 206 8.58 -15.87 -24.19
C ASN A 206 9.22 -16.43 -22.90
N ASP A 207 10.42 -15.96 -22.55
CA ASP A 207 11.00 -16.23 -21.24
C ASP A 207 10.37 -15.35 -20.15
N ARG A 208 9.67 -15.99 -19.21
CA ARG A 208 9.03 -15.33 -18.06
C ARG A 208 9.96 -15.06 -16.88
N ASN A 209 11.19 -15.61 -16.91
CA ASN A 209 12.14 -15.53 -15.80
C ASN A 209 13.16 -14.39 -15.93
N LEU A 210 13.02 -13.55 -16.96
CA LEU A 210 13.87 -12.38 -17.14
C LEU A 210 13.84 -11.47 -15.90
N SER A 211 15.03 -11.07 -15.46
CA SER A 211 15.20 -10.05 -14.44
C SER A 211 14.72 -8.69 -14.94
N ASP A 212 14.44 -7.77 -14.00
CA ASP A 212 14.05 -6.39 -14.34
C ASP A 212 15.06 -5.72 -15.28
N LYS A 213 16.35 -5.98 -15.09
CA LYS A 213 17.41 -5.44 -15.93
C LYS A 213 17.33 -5.97 -17.36
N GLU A 214 17.15 -7.28 -17.52
CA GLU A 214 17.02 -7.92 -18.84
C GLU A 214 15.77 -7.44 -19.58
N LYS A 215 14.67 -7.20 -18.87
CA LYS A 215 13.44 -6.61 -19.44
C LYS A 215 13.68 -5.18 -19.95
N VAL A 216 14.40 -4.36 -19.19
CA VAL A 216 14.78 -2.99 -19.62
C VAL A 216 15.70 -3.05 -20.85
N GLU A 217 16.69 -3.94 -20.86
CA GLU A 217 17.58 -4.12 -22.01
C GLU A 217 16.82 -4.57 -23.25
N ALA A 218 15.86 -5.50 -23.11
CA ALA A 218 15.00 -5.95 -24.20
C ALA A 218 14.10 -4.81 -24.72
N ALA A 219 13.49 -4.04 -23.82
CA ALA A 219 12.71 -2.86 -24.17
C ALA A 219 13.53 -1.83 -24.98
N ASN A 220 14.79 -1.62 -24.61
CA ASN A 220 15.71 -0.73 -25.35
C ASN A 220 16.02 -1.27 -26.76
N ARG A 221 16.19 -2.59 -26.93
CA ARG A 221 16.36 -3.21 -28.25
C ARG A 221 15.12 -3.04 -29.14
N ILE A 222 13.93 -3.31 -28.58
CA ILE A 222 12.64 -3.09 -29.26
C ILE A 222 12.54 -1.63 -29.72
N ARG A 223 12.77 -0.66 -28.82
CA ARG A 223 12.75 0.77 -29.15
C ARG A 223 13.74 1.11 -30.28
N LYS A 224 14.95 0.55 -30.25
CA LYS A 224 15.97 0.77 -31.28
C LYS A 224 15.56 0.20 -32.64
N ILE A 225 14.90 -0.96 -32.68
CA ILE A 225 14.35 -1.54 -33.91
C ILE A 225 13.26 -0.62 -34.47
N LEU A 226 12.32 -0.15 -33.64
CA LEU A 226 11.25 0.74 -34.08
C LEU A 226 11.80 2.02 -34.70
N VAL A 227 12.64 2.75 -33.96
CA VAL A 227 13.23 4.02 -34.41
C VAL A 227 14.15 3.81 -35.62
N GLY A 228 14.96 2.75 -35.60
CA GLY A 228 15.88 2.42 -36.69
C GLY A 228 15.21 2.04 -38.01
N ASN A 229 13.93 1.64 -37.97
CA ASN A 229 13.12 1.38 -39.16
C ASN A 229 12.13 2.54 -39.46
N GLY A 230 12.29 3.70 -38.84
CA GLY A 230 11.51 4.91 -39.14
C GLY A 230 10.10 4.93 -38.54
N VAL A 231 9.79 4.07 -37.55
CA VAL A 231 8.50 4.09 -36.87
C VAL A 231 8.40 5.34 -36.00
N ASN A 232 7.30 6.09 -36.18
CA ASN A 232 6.98 7.22 -35.32
C ASN A 232 6.31 6.71 -34.03
N VAL A 233 7.13 6.47 -33.01
CA VAL A 233 6.70 5.99 -31.68
C VAL A 233 6.16 7.16 -30.85
N GLN A 234 4.88 7.12 -30.51
CA GLN A 234 4.18 8.13 -29.72
C GLN A 234 4.32 7.89 -28.22
N ASP A 235 4.22 6.64 -27.78
CA ASP A 235 4.41 6.24 -26.39
C ASP A 235 5.10 4.87 -26.32
N PHE A 236 5.78 4.60 -25.21
CA PHE A 236 6.46 3.32 -24.98
C PHE A 236 6.73 3.16 -23.49
N LEU A 237 6.15 2.12 -22.89
CA LEU A 237 6.33 1.77 -21.48
C LEU A 237 6.54 0.27 -21.29
N ILE A 238 7.29 -0.07 -20.25
CA ILE A 238 7.36 -1.43 -19.71
C ILE A 238 6.32 -1.58 -18.60
N ALA A 239 5.85 -2.81 -18.34
CA ALA A 239 4.82 -3.11 -17.34
C ALA A 239 5.17 -2.62 -15.93
N LYS A 240 6.46 -2.62 -15.57
CA LYS A 240 6.95 -2.10 -14.29
C LYS A 240 6.70 -0.59 -14.11
N ASP A 241 6.78 0.16 -15.21
CA ASP A 241 6.58 1.61 -15.24
C ASP A 241 5.13 1.99 -15.56
N ASN A 242 4.32 1.03 -16.01
CA ASN A 242 2.90 1.21 -16.24
C ASN A 242 2.13 1.13 -14.91
N GLN A 243 1.69 2.26 -14.38
CA GLN A 243 0.91 2.37 -13.14
C GLN A 243 -0.38 1.54 -13.19
N SER A 244 -1.02 1.43 -14.35
CA SER A 244 -2.25 0.64 -14.51
C SER A 244 -2.05 -0.87 -14.25
N ILE A 245 -0.81 -1.35 -14.38
CA ILE A 245 -0.37 -2.73 -14.05
C ILE A 245 0.29 -2.78 -12.68
N SER A 246 1.26 -1.90 -12.43
CA SER A 246 2.21 -2.02 -11.32
C SER A 246 1.69 -1.44 -10.00
N PHE A 247 0.73 -0.52 -10.03
CA PHE A 247 0.28 0.19 -8.83
C PHE A 247 -0.31 -0.77 -7.80
N LEU A 248 -1.30 -1.57 -8.20
CA LEU A 248 -2.01 -2.46 -7.28
C LEU A 248 -1.10 -3.52 -6.62
N PRO A 249 -0.25 -4.28 -7.35
CA PRO A 249 0.72 -5.19 -6.70
C PRO A 249 1.65 -4.48 -5.72
N ASN A 250 2.12 -3.27 -6.06
CA ASN A 250 3.00 -2.47 -5.22
C ASN A 250 2.29 -1.95 -3.96
N ASP A 251 1.03 -1.54 -4.09
CA ASP A 251 0.20 -1.06 -2.99
C ASP A 251 -0.12 -2.19 -2.01
N MET A 252 -0.60 -3.32 -2.52
CA MET A 252 -0.84 -4.53 -1.72
C MET A 252 0.43 -5.06 -1.02
N GLY A 253 1.59 -4.88 -1.64
CA GLY A 253 2.89 -5.20 -1.04
C GLY A 253 3.24 -4.34 0.18
N LYS A 254 2.72 -3.11 0.26
CA LYS A 254 2.94 -2.15 1.35
C LYS A 254 1.86 -2.19 2.43
N ASP A 255 0.62 -2.44 2.03
CA ASP A 255 -0.55 -2.56 2.90
C ASP A 255 -0.37 -3.56 4.04
N GLY A 256 0.06 -4.78 3.71
CA GLY A 256 0.23 -5.87 4.66
C GLY A 256 1.17 -5.53 5.82
N PRO A 257 2.43 -5.12 5.55
CA PRO A 257 3.37 -4.70 6.58
C PRO A 257 2.86 -3.57 7.48
N ILE A 258 2.14 -2.59 6.94
CA ILE A 258 1.59 -1.47 7.74
C ILE A 258 0.57 -1.98 8.76
N MET A 259 -0.34 -2.85 8.34
CA MET A 259 -1.34 -3.45 9.21
C MET A 259 -0.71 -4.39 10.25
N GLU A 260 0.30 -5.18 9.84
CA GLU A 260 1.07 -6.05 10.75
C GLU A 260 1.75 -5.28 11.88
N VAL A 261 2.36 -4.13 11.56
CA VAL A 261 3.00 -3.27 12.59
C VAL A 261 1.94 -2.75 13.57
N LEU A 262 0.78 -2.33 13.08
CA LEU A 262 -0.31 -1.79 13.90
C LEU A 262 -0.83 -2.86 14.89
N ILE A 263 -1.08 -4.09 14.45
CA ILE A 263 -1.53 -5.16 15.35
C ILE A 263 -0.49 -5.48 16.42
N TYR A 264 0.82 -5.55 16.08
CA TYR A 264 1.83 -5.88 17.07
C TYR A 264 2.01 -4.80 18.12
N ILE A 265 1.87 -3.52 17.75
CA ILE A 265 1.84 -2.42 18.71
C ILE A 265 0.66 -2.61 19.68
N LEU A 266 -0.55 -2.90 19.17
CA LEU A 266 -1.74 -3.10 20.00
C LEU A 266 -1.62 -4.34 20.92
N VAL A 267 -1.11 -5.44 20.40
CA VAL A 267 -0.86 -6.68 21.16
C VAL A 267 0.14 -6.45 22.29
N VAL A 268 1.23 -5.73 22.04
CA VAL A 268 2.23 -5.40 23.07
C VAL A 268 1.59 -4.56 24.19
N ILE A 269 0.72 -3.61 23.84
CA ILE A 269 0.00 -2.79 24.82
C ILE A 269 -0.95 -3.64 25.65
N ILE A 270 -1.73 -4.51 25.02
CA ILE A 270 -2.65 -5.42 25.71
C ILE A 270 -1.87 -6.37 26.64
N ALA A 271 -0.76 -6.93 26.17
CA ALA A 271 0.13 -7.76 26.97
C ALA A 271 0.69 -7.05 28.18
N PHE A 272 1.06 -5.79 27.99
CA PHE A 272 1.51 -4.94 29.07
C PHE A 272 0.38 -4.63 30.08
N VAL A 273 -0.84 -4.32 29.61
CA VAL A 273 -2.02 -4.10 30.47
C VAL A 273 -2.31 -5.34 31.32
N PHE A 274 -2.26 -6.53 30.74
CA PHE A 274 -2.36 -7.78 31.48
C PHE A 274 -1.24 -7.94 32.50
N ALA A 275 0.00 -7.59 32.13
CA ALA A 275 1.13 -7.68 33.04
C ALA A 275 0.95 -6.76 34.26
N VAL A 276 0.40 -5.54 34.06
CA VAL A 276 0.02 -4.63 35.15
C VAL A 276 -1.12 -5.18 35.99
N LEU A 277 -2.14 -5.77 35.35
CA LEU A 277 -3.26 -6.39 36.05
C LEU A 277 -2.78 -7.53 36.94
N SER A 278 -2.00 -8.46 36.41
CA SER A 278 -1.40 -9.56 37.17
C SER A 278 -0.47 -9.04 38.27
N ALA A 279 0.31 -7.98 37.99
CA ALA A 279 1.15 -7.33 38.99
C ALA A 279 0.33 -6.78 40.18
N HIS A 280 -0.83 -6.18 39.90
CA HIS A 280 -1.73 -5.67 40.92
C HIS A 280 -2.43 -6.79 41.69
N THR A 281 -2.91 -7.84 41.01
CA THR A 281 -3.48 -9.02 41.68
C THR A 281 -2.48 -9.66 42.64
N ILE A 282 -1.21 -9.77 42.24
CA ILE A 282 -0.14 -10.28 43.11
C ILE A 282 0.06 -9.42 44.36
N GLU A 283 -0.09 -8.10 44.24
CA GLU A 283 0.02 -7.17 45.37
C GLU A 283 -1.16 -7.31 46.33
N GLU A 284 -2.37 -7.42 45.80
CA GLU A 284 -3.57 -7.65 46.60
C GLU A 284 -3.52 -9.00 47.34
N GLU A 285 -3.06 -10.05 46.64
CA GLU A 285 -3.01 -11.42 47.15
C GLU A 285 -1.65 -11.79 47.77
N ALA A 286 -0.78 -10.81 48.04
CA ALA A 286 0.59 -11.04 48.49
C ALA A 286 0.66 -11.95 49.72
N SER A 287 -0.19 -11.71 50.72
CA SER A 287 -0.25 -12.52 51.94
C SER A 287 -0.65 -13.98 51.64
N ILE A 288 -1.58 -14.19 50.71
CA ILE A 288 -2.02 -15.53 50.28
C ILE A 288 -0.86 -16.26 49.60
N ILE A 289 -0.15 -15.58 48.70
CA ILE A 289 1.03 -16.13 48.01
C ILE A 289 2.12 -16.52 49.02
N GLY A 290 2.37 -15.68 50.02
CA GLY A 290 3.33 -15.94 51.09
C GLY A 290 2.99 -17.19 51.89
N THR A 291 1.72 -17.37 52.24
CA THR A 291 1.23 -18.57 52.93
C THR A 291 1.37 -19.82 52.07
N LEU A 292 0.93 -19.78 50.81
CA LEU A 292 1.05 -20.92 49.89
C LEU A 292 2.50 -21.35 49.70
N ARG A 293 3.42 -20.40 49.54
CA ARG A 293 4.86 -20.73 49.45
C ARG A 293 5.44 -21.30 50.73
N SER A 294 4.92 -20.90 51.89
CA SER A 294 5.33 -21.47 53.18
C SER A 294 4.77 -22.89 53.37
N MET A 295 3.63 -23.20 52.74
CA MET A 295 3.03 -24.54 52.70
C MET A 295 3.66 -25.48 51.65
N GLY A 296 4.72 -25.04 50.95
CA GLY A 296 5.48 -25.89 50.02
C GLY A 296 5.13 -25.75 48.53
N TYR A 297 4.22 -24.84 48.14
CA TYR A 297 3.94 -24.58 46.73
C TYR A 297 5.16 -23.98 46.01
N LYS A 298 5.48 -24.53 44.84
CA LYS A 298 6.62 -24.11 44.02
C LYS A 298 6.32 -22.77 43.34
N LYS A 299 7.39 -21.99 43.08
CA LYS A 299 7.30 -20.72 42.33
C LYS A 299 6.62 -20.92 40.96
N ALA A 300 6.95 -22.00 40.26
CA ALA A 300 6.39 -22.32 38.95
C ALA A 300 4.87 -22.54 39.00
N GLU A 301 4.35 -23.19 40.04
CA GLU A 301 2.90 -23.43 40.19
C GLU A 301 2.13 -22.12 40.37
N LEU A 302 2.72 -21.16 41.08
CA LEU A 302 2.14 -19.83 41.27
C LEU A 302 2.23 -19.00 39.99
N VAL A 303 3.35 -19.03 39.29
CA VAL A 303 3.48 -18.35 37.99
C VAL A 303 2.44 -18.88 37.00
N LEU A 304 2.27 -20.20 36.90
CA LEU A 304 1.27 -20.83 36.04
C LEU A 304 -0.16 -20.42 36.42
N HIS A 305 -0.45 -20.27 37.72
CA HIS A 305 -1.75 -19.80 38.18
C HIS A 305 -2.06 -18.38 37.72
N TYR A 306 -1.15 -17.42 37.93
CA TYR A 306 -1.41 -16.02 37.61
C TYR A 306 -1.27 -15.66 36.12
N ILE A 307 -0.63 -16.52 35.31
CA ILE A 307 -0.58 -16.34 33.85
C ILE A 307 -1.80 -16.94 33.14
N ALA A 308 -2.50 -17.90 33.78
CA ALA A 308 -3.57 -18.65 33.14
C ALA A 308 -4.71 -17.76 32.64
N LEU A 309 -5.18 -16.79 33.45
CA LEU A 309 -6.30 -15.93 33.05
C LEU A 309 -5.96 -15.02 31.86
N PRO A 310 -4.85 -14.25 31.87
CA PRO A 310 -4.41 -13.50 30.68
C PRO A 310 -4.33 -14.36 29.41
N VAL A 311 -3.76 -15.57 29.51
CA VAL A 311 -3.58 -16.47 28.37
C VAL A 311 -4.93 -17.03 27.89
N ILE A 312 -5.82 -17.44 28.80
CA ILE A 312 -7.16 -17.92 28.45
C ILE A 312 -7.96 -16.82 27.77
N VAL A 313 -7.93 -15.60 28.31
CA VAL A 313 -8.66 -14.46 27.72
C VAL A 313 -8.10 -14.12 26.34
N THR A 314 -6.78 -14.15 26.17
CA THR A 314 -6.13 -13.94 24.87
C THR A 314 -6.53 -15.02 23.86
N PHE A 315 -6.52 -16.29 24.29
CA PHE A 315 -6.91 -17.41 23.46
C PHE A 315 -8.37 -17.30 23.03
N LEU A 316 -9.28 -17.06 23.97
CA LEU A 316 -10.71 -16.88 23.67
C LEU A 316 -10.94 -15.67 22.75
N ALA A 317 -10.23 -14.57 22.96
CA ALA A 317 -10.30 -13.40 22.10
C ALA A 317 -9.78 -13.71 20.69
N SER A 318 -8.72 -14.51 20.56
CA SER A 318 -8.18 -14.92 19.27
C SER A 318 -9.13 -15.84 18.52
N VAL A 319 -9.77 -16.79 19.22
CA VAL A 319 -10.79 -17.67 18.63
C VAL A 319 -12.00 -16.85 18.17
N ALA A 320 -12.56 -16.02 19.05
CA ALA A 320 -13.71 -15.19 18.73
C ALA A 320 -13.39 -14.18 17.62
N GLY A 321 -12.23 -13.54 17.70
CA GLY A 321 -11.79 -12.53 16.75
C GLY A 321 -11.55 -13.10 15.37
N ASN A 322 -10.85 -14.24 15.24
CA ASN A 322 -10.67 -14.88 13.95
C ASN A 322 -12.00 -15.42 13.40
N ALA A 323 -12.83 -16.05 14.25
CA ALA A 323 -14.14 -16.53 13.79
C ALA A 323 -14.97 -15.39 13.16
N LEU A 324 -15.00 -14.23 13.81
CA LEU A 324 -15.69 -13.04 13.28
C LEU A 324 -14.96 -12.39 12.11
N GLY A 325 -13.63 -12.36 12.10
CA GLY A 325 -12.84 -11.83 11.00
C GLY A 325 -13.04 -12.62 9.70
N TYR A 326 -12.97 -13.95 9.77
CA TYR A 326 -13.17 -14.86 8.64
C TYR A 326 -14.64 -15.03 8.21
N THR A 327 -15.60 -14.44 8.90
CA THR A 327 -17.03 -14.58 8.55
C THR A 327 -17.72 -13.24 8.28
N VAL A 328 -17.50 -12.25 9.12
CA VAL A 328 -18.19 -10.95 9.06
C VAL A 328 -17.38 -9.91 8.30
N MET A 329 -16.05 -9.92 8.44
CA MET A 329 -15.19 -8.85 7.87
C MET A 329 -14.73 -9.09 6.44
N ILE A 330 -14.88 -10.31 5.90
CA ILE A 330 -14.48 -10.60 4.51
C ILE A 330 -15.19 -9.68 3.51
N GLU A 331 -16.51 -9.57 3.59
CA GLU A 331 -17.30 -8.82 2.61
C GLU A 331 -17.05 -7.30 2.67
N PRO A 332 -17.01 -6.64 3.85
CA PRO A 332 -16.58 -5.25 3.95
C PRO A 332 -15.22 -4.96 3.33
N PHE A 333 -14.20 -5.79 3.61
CA PHE A 333 -12.87 -5.56 3.04
C PHE A 333 -12.81 -5.87 1.54
N LYS A 334 -13.50 -6.91 1.06
CA LYS A 334 -13.64 -7.19 -0.37
C LYS A 334 -14.26 -6.01 -1.10
N ARG A 335 -15.30 -5.39 -0.52
CA ARG A 335 -15.94 -4.18 -1.07
C ARG A 335 -14.98 -2.99 -1.13
N ILE A 336 -14.11 -2.80 -0.13
CA ILE A 336 -13.12 -1.71 -0.14
C ILE A 336 -12.18 -1.88 -1.33
N TYR A 337 -11.63 -3.09 -1.54
CA TYR A 337 -10.76 -3.37 -2.68
C TYR A 337 -11.48 -3.22 -4.01
N TYR A 338 -12.69 -3.77 -4.17
CA TYR A 338 -13.46 -3.62 -5.41
C TYR A 338 -13.91 -2.19 -5.71
N LYS A 339 -14.11 -1.34 -4.71
CA LYS A 339 -14.41 0.08 -4.94
C LYS A 339 -13.19 0.91 -5.30
N SER A 340 -12.00 0.38 -5.07
CA SER A 340 -10.73 1.09 -5.29
C SER A 340 -10.03 0.62 -6.57
N TYR A 341 -10.18 -0.67 -6.93
CA TYR A 341 -9.41 -1.33 -7.97
C TYR A 341 -10.25 -2.18 -8.91
N CYS A 342 -9.75 -2.34 -10.14
CA CYS A 342 -10.31 -3.21 -11.18
C CYS A 342 -9.76 -4.63 -11.04
N LEU A 343 -10.01 -5.23 -9.88
CA LEU A 343 -9.61 -6.61 -9.58
C LEU A 343 -10.46 -7.62 -10.36
N PRO A 344 -9.91 -8.80 -10.68
CA PRO A 344 -10.69 -9.94 -11.16
C PRO A 344 -11.62 -10.51 -10.08
N PRO A 345 -12.55 -11.42 -10.42
CA PRO A 345 -13.42 -12.07 -9.43
C PRO A 345 -12.65 -12.76 -8.29
N LEU A 346 -12.70 -12.16 -7.10
CA LEU A 346 -11.99 -12.58 -5.91
C LEU A 346 -12.64 -13.79 -5.24
N THR A 347 -11.87 -14.88 -5.11
CA THR A 347 -12.20 -16.02 -4.26
C THR A 347 -11.35 -15.99 -2.99
N VAL A 348 -12.01 -15.74 -1.86
CA VAL A 348 -11.32 -15.64 -0.58
C VAL A 348 -11.07 -17.05 -0.03
N LYS A 349 -9.80 -17.38 0.20
CA LYS A 349 -9.38 -18.69 0.73
C LYS A 349 -8.93 -18.52 2.18
N PHE A 350 -8.97 -19.62 2.95
CA PHE A 350 -8.44 -19.60 4.30
C PHE A 350 -6.93 -19.35 4.27
N ASN A 351 -6.51 -18.37 5.06
CA ASN A 351 -5.14 -17.92 5.09
C ASN A 351 -4.44 -18.39 6.38
N GLN A 352 -3.54 -19.36 6.24
CA GLN A 352 -2.76 -19.90 7.36
C GLN A 352 -1.79 -18.87 7.95
N VAL A 353 -1.20 -18.01 7.10
CA VAL A 353 -0.24 -16.99 7.51
C VAL A 353 -0.95 -15.92 8.35
N ALA A 354 -2.09 -15.42 7.88
CA ALA A 354 -2.94 -14.51 8.65
C ALA A 354 -3.35 -15.12 10.00
N PHE A 355 -3.79 -16.38 10.02
CA PHE A 355 -4.15 -17.06 11.27
C PHE A 355 -2.98 -17.13 12.28
N ILE A 356 -1.76 -17.43 11.82
CA ILE A 356 -0.57 -17.44 12.68
C ILE A 356 -0.27 -16.04 13.21
N LYS A 357 -0.32 -15.02 12.34
CA LYS A 357 -0.05 -13.62 12.67
C LYS A 357 -1.04 -13.04 13.68
N THR A 358 -2.31 -13.44 13.63
CA THR A 358 -3.38 -12.92 14.49
C THR A 358 -3.67 -13.78 15.72
N THR A 359 -3.13 -15.00 15.80
CA THR A 359 -3.39 -15.93 16.92
C THR A 359 -2.11 -16.30 17.65
N ILE A 360 -1.17 -16.96 16.96
CA ILE A 360 0.00 -17.57 17.59
C ILE A 360 0.95 -16.49 18.08
N ILE A 361 1.29 -15.52 17.24
CA ILE A 361 2.21 -14.44 17.60
C ILE A 361 1.67 -13.62 18.79
N PRO A 362 0.38 -13.19 18.79
CA PRO A 362 -0.18 -12.49 19.95
C PRO A 362 -0.16 -13.29 21.24
N ILE A 363 -0.50 -14.59 21.19
CA ILE A 363 -0.43 -15.48 22.36
C ILE A 363 1.02 -15.61 22.87
N VAL A 364 2.00 -15.75 21.97
CA VAL A 364 3.41 -15.85 22.35
C VAL A 364 3.89 -14.56 23.00
N ILE A 365 3.62 -13.39 22.41
CA ILE A 365 3.98 -12.08 22.98
C ILE A 365 3.34 -11.91 24.36
N MET A 366 2.06 -12.24 24.49
CA MET A 366 1.30 -12.25 25.74
C MET A 366 1.97 -13.11 26.81
N ILE A 367 2.32 -14.35 26.48
CA ILE A 367 2.98 -15.29 27.38
C ILE A 367 4.35 -14.75 27.79
N VAL A 368 5.19 -14.34 26.84
CA VAL A 368 6.56 -13.89 27.12
C VAL A 368 6.56 -12.69 28.06
N ILE A 369 5.76 -11.64 27.76
CA ILE A 369 5.71 -10.42 28.57
C ILE A 369 5.20 -10.72 29.99
N ASN A 370 4.10 -11.47 30.11
CA ASN A 370 3.53 -11.80 31.42
C ASN A 370 4.45 -12.73 32.21
N LEU A 371 5.05 -13.73 31.56
CA LEU A 371 5.98 -14.68 32.19
C LEU A 371 7.20 -13.95 32.77
N LEU A 372 7.83 -13.08 31.99
CA LEU A 372 9.00 -12.30 32.44
C LEU A 372 8.66 -11.47 33.68
N LEU A 373 7.50 -10.80 33.69
CA LEU A 373 7.06 -10.02 34.84
C LEU A 373 6.77 -10.90 36.06
N LEU A 374 6.02 -11.98 35.86
CA LEU A 374 5.58 -12.91 36.92
C LEU A 374 6.77 -13.61 37.56
N VAL A 375 7.70 -14.16 36.79
CA VAL A 375 8.92 -14.81 37.30
C VAL A 375 9.74 -13.82 38.13
N ASN A 376 9.86 -12.58 37.64
CA ASN A 376 10.57 -11.52 38.36
C ASN A 376 9.91 -11.22 39.72
N LYS A 377 8.58 -11.06 39.78
CA LYS A 377 7.85 -10.83 41.05
C LYS A 377 7.86 -12.05 41.98
N MET A 378 7.61 -13.26 41.44
CA MET A 378 7.50 -14.50 42.21
C MET A 378 8.84 -15.00 42.78
N SER A 379 9.96 -14.42 42.36
CA SER A 379 11.28 -14.76 42.89
C SER A 379 11.54 -14.24 44.32
N LEU A 380 10.72 -13.32 44.86
CA LEU A 380 10.83 -12.79 46.23
C LEU A 380 10.66 -13.87 47.31
N SER A 381 11.11 -13.63 48.55
CA SER A 381 10.95 -14.62 49.64
C SER A 381 9.51 -14.66 50.19
N PRO A 382 9.04 -15.80 50.74
CA PRO A 382 7.71 -15.92 51.34
C PRO A 382 7.45 -14.87 52.43
N LEU A 383 8.46 -14.57 53.25
CA LEU A 383 8.39 -13.53 54.29
C LEU A 383 8.12 -12.13 53.72
N ARG A 384 8.68 -11.78 52.56
CA ARG A 384 8.41 -10.50 51.90
C ARG A 384 6.98 -10.40 51.41
N PHE A 385 6.43 -11.49 50.87
CA PHE A 385 5.04 -11.60 50.48
C PHE A 385 4.09 -11.43 51.68
N LEU A 386 4.38 -12.08 52.81
CA LEU A 386 3.60 -11.92 54.06
C LEU A 386 3.62 -10.48 54.58
N ARG A 387 4.77 -9.79 54.47
CA ARG A 387 4.93 -8.38 54.88
C ARG A 387 4.45 -7.37 53.84
N LYS A 388 3.95 -7.82 52.67
CA LYS A 388 3.62 -6.98 51.51
C LYS A 388 4.77 -6.09 51.01
N ASP A 389 6.03 -6.50 51.26
CA ASP A 389 7.23 -5.80 50.78
C ASP A 389 7.68 -6.38 49.44
N LEU A 390 6.93 -6.02 48.39
CA LEU A 390 7.11 -6.59 47.04
C LEU A 390 8.17 -5.87 46.19
N LYS A 391 8.95 -4.95 46.79
CA LYS A 391 10.00 -4.21 46.08
C LYS A 391 11.32 -4.99 46.12
N LYS A 392 11.87 -5.33 44.94
CA LYS A 392 13.15 -6.06 44.82
C LYS A 392 14.37 -5.22 45.27
N ARG A 393 14.38 -3.92 44.95
CA ARG A 393 15.47 -2.99 45.27
C ARG A 393 15.17 -2.23 46.57
N LYS A 394 16.17 -2.11 47.46
CA LYS A 394 16.21 -1.06 48.49
C LYS A 394 15.88 0.27 47.81
N GLN A 395 15.06 1.12 48.45
CA GLN A 395 14.79 2.47 47.94
C GLN A 395 16.12 3.10 47.49
N LYS A 396 16.26 3.42 46.19
CA LYS A 396 17.39 4.22 45.72
C LYS A 396 17.42 5.50 46.57
N LYS A 397 18.61 5.98 46.93
CA LYS A 397 18.80 7.30 47.57
C LYS A 397 17.86 8.31 46.89
N ALA A 398 17.15 9.09 47.70
CA ALA A 398 16.20 10.07 47.21
C ALA A 398 16.84 10.90 46.09
N THR A 399 16.17 10.98 44.93
CA THR A 399 16.58 11.90 43.86
C THR A 399 16.74 13.28 44.48
N LYS A 400 17.94 13.86 44.33
CA LYS A 400 18.21 15.22 44.81
C LYS A 400 17.35 16.17 43.97
N LEU A 401 16.23 16.57 44.53
CA LEU A 401 15.33 17.56 43.93
C LEU A 401 15.75 18.96 44.38
N PRO A 402 15.66 19.97 43.49
CA PRO A 402 15.85 21.39 43.81
C PRO A 402 14.97 21.84 44.99
N ASN A 403 15.26 23.02 45.55
CA ASN A 403 14.49 23.62 46.64
C ASN A 403 13.13 24.17 46.18
N PHE A 404 12.24 23.27 45.73
CA PHE A 404 10.84 23.56 45.51
C PHE A 404 10.05 23.55 46.83
N LYS A 405 8.92 24.28 46.88
CA LYS A 405 7.94 24.19 47.97
C LYS A 405 7.57 22.73 48.23
N PHE A 406 7.38 22.37 49.51
CA PHE A 406 7.26 20.99 49.99
C PHE A 406 6.29 20.13 49.16
N ILE A 407 5.09 20.65 48.84
CA ILE A 407 4.07 19.93 48.04
C ILE A 407 4.58 19.58 46.64
N ASN A 408 5.23 20.51 45.94
CA ASN A 408 5.74 20.26 44.58
C ASN A 408 6.89 19.25 44.62
N ARG A 409 7.78 19.38 45.61
CA ARG A 409 8.88 18.45 45.82
C ARG A 409 8.37 17.03 46.12
N PHE A 410 7.32 16.92 46.93
CA PHE A 410 6.67 15.66 47.25
C PHE A 410 6.01 15.02 46.02
N ARG A 411 5.21 15.79 45.26
CA ARG A 411 4.57 15.32 44.01
C ARG A 411 5.59 14.79 43.00
N ILE A 412 6.65 15.55 42.72
CA ILE A 412 7.73 15.14 41.80
C ILE A 412 8.40 13.86 42.30
N ARG A 413 8.64 13.74 43.61
CA ARG A 413 9.23 12.54 44.20
C ARG A 413 8.33 11.31 44.01
N VAL A 414 7.01 11.44 44.19
CA VAL A 414 6.05 10.35 43.97
C VAL A 414 6.06 9.91 42.50
N ILE A 415 6.07 10.85 41.55
CA ILE A 415 6.13 10.55 40.12
C ILE A 415 7.44 9.81 39.78
N LEU A 416 8.59 10.32 40.21
CA LEU A 416 9.89 9.69 39.94
C LEU A 416 10.04 8.30 40.57
N GLN A 417 9.44 8.07 41.73
CA GLN A 417 9.43 6.76 42.39
C GLN A 417 8.49 5.76 41.71
N ASN A 418 7.40 6.23 41.10
CA ASN A 418 6.42 5.41 40.39
C ASN A 418 6.50 5.57 38.86
N LYS A 419 7.67 5.98 38.33
CA LYS A 419 7.86 6.34 36.92
C LYS A 419 7.40 5.27 35.92
N GLY A 420 7.49 3.99 36.28
CA GLY A 420 7.02 2.89 35.44
C GLY A 420 5.53 2.98 35.15
N SER A 421 4.70 3.21 36.17
CA SER A 421 3.24 3.33 36.00
C SER A 421 2.85 4.59 35.24
N TYR A 422 3.54 5.71 35.46
CA TYR A 422 3.27 6.95 34.73
C TYR A 422 3.69 6.90 33.26
N LEU A 423 4.80 6.23 32.92
CA LEU A 423 5.18 6.01 31.53
C LEU A 423 4.12 5.23 30.76
N VAL A 424 3.51 4.24 31.41
CA VAL A 424 2.46 3.40 30.81
C VAL A 424 1.20 4.21 30.55
N LEU A 425 0.76 4.97 31.56
CA LEU A 425 -0.38 5.88 31.40
C LEU A 425 -0.11 6.89 30.28
N PHE A 426 1.10 7.44 30.23
CA PHE A 426 1.51 8.36 29.18
C PHE A 426 1.44 7.70 27.80
N PHE A 427 2.06 6.53 27.58
CA PHE A 427 2.04 5.87 26.26
C PHE A 427 0.63 5.44 25.85
N GLY A 428 -0.20 4.97 26.79
CA GLY A 428 -1.59 4.61 26.50
C GLY A 428 -2.43 5.81 26.09
N ILE A 429 -2.32 6.93 26.81
CA ILE A 429 -3.00 8.19 26.45
C ILE A 429 -2.44 8.74 25.15
N PHE A 430 -1.12 8.82 25.01
CA PHE A 430 -0.43 9.33 23.83
C PHE A 430 -0.83 8.57 22.57
N LEU A 431 -0.77 7.23 22.57
CA LEU A 431 -1.12 6.46 21.38
C LEU A 431 -2.61 6.58 21.04
N SER A 432 -3.49 6.56 22.04
CA SER A 432 -4.93 6.77 21.83
C SER A 432 -5.21 8.15 21.22
N SER A 433 -4.61 9.21 21.78
CA SER A 433 -4.71 10.56 21.23
C SER A 433 -4.06 10.69 19.86
N PHE A 434 -2.96 9.98 19.61
CA PHE A 434 -2.26 9.97 18.32
C PHE A 434 -3.12 9.32 17.23
N LEU A 435 -3.68 8.13 17.49
CA LEU A 435 -4.58 7.44 16.55
C LEU A 435 -5.83 8.27 16.27
N LEU A 436 -6.40 8.90 17.30
CA LEU A 436 -7.54 9.81 17.13
C LEU A 436 -7.18 11.03 16.28
N MET A 437 -6.02 11.65 16.55
CA MET A 437 -5.54 12.81 15.78
C MET A 437 -5.26 12.43 14.32
N PHE A 438 -4.68 11.24 14.07
CA PHE A 438 -4.44 10.74 12.72
C PHE A 438 -5.75 10.55 11.96
N GLY A 439 -6.75 9.91 12.59
CA GLY A 439 -8.06 9.69 11.98
C GLY A 439 -8.80 11.00 11.67
N ILE A 440 -8.78 11.97 12.59
CA ILE A 440 -9.43 13.28 12.38
C ILE A 440 -8.64 14.15 11.38
N GLY A 441 -7.31 14.03 11.36
CA GLY A 441 -6.43 14.83 10.53
C GLY A 441 -6.38 14.43 9.05
N LEU A 442 -6.82 13.22 8.70
CA LEU A 442 -6.74 12.73 7.32
C LEU A 442 -7.59 13.55 6.35
N LYS A 443 -8.84 13.89 6.72
CA LYS A 443 -9.73 14.68 5.85
C LYS A 443 -9.21 16.11 5.63
N PRO A 444 -8.90 16.91 6.67
CA PRO A 444 -8.35 18.24 6.46
C PRO A 444 -7.04 18.26 5.68
N LEU A 445 -6.21 17.21 5.82
CA LEU A 445 -4.98 17.08 5.03
C LEU A 445 -5.28 16.88 3.55
N MET A 446 -6.29 16.08 3.21
CA MET A 446 -6.75 15.91 1.82
C MET A 446 -7.42 17.17 1.28
N ASP A 447 -8.27 17.84 2.08
CA ASP A 447 -8.89 19.11 1.70
C ASP A 447 -7.81 20.16 1.38
N TYR A 448 -6.82 20.33 2.27
CA TYR A 448 -5.69 21.26 2.06
C TYR A 448 -4.84 20.89 0.85
N TYR A 449 -4.64 19.59 0.59
CA TYR A 449 -3.90 19.13 -0.57
C TYR A 449 -4.60 19.52 -1.88
N VAL A 450 -5.91 19.30 -1.97
CA VAL A 450 -6.71 19.71 -3.14
C VAL A 450 -6.66 21.22 -3.31
N ASP A 451 -6.91 21.99 -2.24
CA ASP A 451 -6.85 23.46 -2.28
C ASP A 451 -5.46 23.95 -2.74
N THR A 452 -4.38 23.33 -2.25
CA THR A 452 -3.01 23.70 -2.64
C THR A 452 -2.72 23.39 -4.10
N ILE A 453 -3.22 22.28 -4.64
CA ILE A 453 -3.06 21.95 -6.07
C ILE A 453 -3.78 23.00 -6.93
N ASP A 454 -5.03 23.33 -6.58
CA ASP A 454 -5.82 24.32 -7.32
C ASP A 454 -5.16 25.71 -7.30
N ASP A 455 -4.52 26.10 -6.18
CA ASP A 455 -3.80 27.37 -6.04
C ASP A 455 -2.43 27.39 -6.75
N THR A 456 -1.79 26.23 -6.97
CA THR A 456 -0.42 26.15 -7.48
C THR A 456 -0.33 25.83 -8.97
N ILE A 457 -1.40 25.34 -9.61
CA ILE A 457 -1.41 25.10 -11.06
C ILE A 457 -1.78 26.41 -11.78
N PRO A 458 -0.85 27.05 -12.51
CA PRO A 458 -1.09 28.35 -13.13
C PRO A 458 -1.95 28.29 -14.41
N TYR A 459 -2.18 27.09 -14.96
CA TYR A 459 -2.85 26.90 -16.25
C TYR A 459 -3.94 25.83 -16.15
N GLU A 460 -5.12 26.11 -16.71
CA GLU A 460 -6.23 25.15 -16.79
C GLU A 460 -5.89 23.95 -17.70
N TYR A 461 -5.02 24.17 -18.71
CA TYR A 461 -4.57 23.15 -19.64
C TYR A 461 -3.08 23.28 -19.94
N GLN A 462 -2.38 22.14 -20.01
CA GLN A 462 -1.01 22.04 -20.48
C GLN A 462 -0.94 21.13 -21.71
N TYR A 463 -0.35 21.63 -22.80
CA TYR A 463 -0.13 20.85 -24.01
C TYR A 463 1.36 20.68 -24.28
N ILE A 464 1.84 19.44 -24.33
CA ILE A 464 3.20 19.12 -24.74
C ILE A 464 3.16 18.62 -26.18
N LEU A 465 3.58 19.47 -27.11
CA LEU A 465 3.69 19.09 -28.52
C LEU A 465 4.96 18.26 -28.71
N LYS A 466 4.81 16.95 -28.92
CA LYS A 466 5.92 16.01 -29.11
C LYS A 466 6.72 16.24 -30.41
N VAL A 467 6.17 17.05 -31.32
CA VAL A 467 6.82 17.47 -32.55
C VAL A 467 7.12 18.98 -32.44
N PRO A 468 8.29 19.45 -32.88
CA PRO A 468 8.63 20.88 -32.86
C PRO A 468 7.72 21.64 -33.81
N VAL A 469 6.64 22.20 -33.27
CA VAL A 469 5.67 23.05 -33.96
C VAL A 469 5.72 24.43 -33.32
N GLU A 470 5.71 25.48 -34.14
CA GLU A 470 5.55 26.84 -33.62
C GLU A 470 4.12 27.03 -33.13
N ALA A 471 3.96 27.10 -31.81
CA ALA A 471 2.69 27.38 -31.14
C ALA A 471 2.75 28.76 -30.49
N LYS A 472 1.72 29.57 -30.70
CA LYS A 472 1.64 30.92 -30.13
C LYS A 472 1.50 30.82 -28.61
N GLY A 473 2.48 31.35 -27.86
CA GLY A 473 2.50 31.29 -26.39
C GLY A 473 3.04 29.98 -25.81
N GLY A 474 3.62 29.10 -26.64
CA GLY A 474 4.35 27.93 -26.18
C GLY A 474 5.85 28.12 -26.32
N GLU A 475 6.62 27.53 -25.42
CA GLU A 475 8.08 27.53 -25.47
C GLU A 475 8.63 26.19 -25.94
N LYS A 476 9.78 26.24 -26.61
CA LYS A 476 10.49 25.02 -27.01
C LYS A 476 11.25 24.49 -25.79
N VAL A 477 10.92 23.27 -25.39
CA VAL A 477 11.62 22.56 -24.32
C VAL A 477 12.19 21.25 -24.83
N LEU A 478 13.36 20.88 -24.31
CA LEU A 478 13.92 19.55 -24.48
C LEU A 478 13.60 18.74 -23.23
N ILE A 479 12.84 17.66 -23.35
CA ILE A 479 12.57 16.74 -22.25
C ILE A 479 13.40 15.48 -22.47
N TYR A 480 14.26 15.15 -21.53
CA TYR A 480 15.07 13.93 -21.58
C TYR A 480 15.13 13.27 -20.21
N SER A 481 15.15 11.94 -20.14
CA SER A 481 15.25 11.23 -18.87
C SER A 481 16.60 10.53 -18.75
N LEU A 482 17.25 10.71 -17.60
CA LEU A 482 18.44 9.98 -17.20
C LEU A 482 18.16 9.23 -15.89
N GLU A 483 19.02 8.29 -15.52
CA GLU A 483 18.93 7.56 -14.27
C GLU A 483 20.04 7.97 -13.30
N THR A 484 19.76 7.97 -12.00
CA THR A 484 20.79 8.15 -10.95
C THR A 484 20.51 7.23 -9.76
N GLU A 485 21.54 6.86 -9.01
CA GLU A 485 21.42 5.92 -7.90
C GLU A 485 20.79 6.57 -6.66
N TYR A 486 19.76 5.95 -6.10
CA TYR A 486 19.18 6.35 -4.83
C TYR A 486 20.02 5.89 -3.64
N TYR A 487 20.52 6.83 -2.84
CA TYR A 487 21.48 6.55 -1.77
C TYR A 487 21.04 5.51 -0.73
N LEU A 488 19.73 5.37 -0.46
CA LEU A 488 19.18 4.48 0.55
C LEU A 488 19.04 3.03 0.07
N THR A 489 18.49 2.83 -1.14
CA THR A 489 18.17 1.49 -1.64
C THR A 489 19.18 0.98 -2.66
N LYS A 490 20.00 1.86 -3.22
CA LYS A 490 20.92 1.58 -4.33
C LYS A 490 20.23 1.20 -5.64
N ASP A 491 18.94 1.51 -5.74
CA ASP A 491 18.20 1.40 -7.00
C ASP A 491 18.40 2.65 -7.86
N ASN A 492 18.37 2.47 -9.18
CA ASN A 492 18.33 3.58 -10.12
C ASN A 492 16.96 4.26 -10.08
N VAL A 493 16.98 5.59 -10.06
CA VAL A 493 15.80 6.45 -10.13
C VAL A 493 15.87 7.24 -11.42
N LYS A 494 14.79 7.16 -12.20
CA LYS A 494 14.60 7.96 -13.41
C LYS A 494 14.34 9.41 -13.03
N VAL A 495 15.05 10.32 -13.69
CA VAL A 495 15.05 11.77 -13.47
C VAL A 495 14.79 12.45 -14.80
N THR A 496 13.76 13.28 -14.85
CA THR A 496 13.42 14.05 -16.04
C THR A 496 14.14 15.39 -16.02
N PHE A 497 14.91 15.65 -17.06
CA PHE A 497 15.57 16.91 -17.35
C PHE A 497 14.73 17.73 -18.31
N TYR A 498 14.66 19.03 -18.03
CA TYR A 498 14.05 20.04 -18.88
C TYR A 498 15.15 21.00 -19.35
N GLY A 499 15.48 20.94 -20.65
CA GLY A 499 16.26 21.98 -21.31
C GLY A 499 15.33 23.10 -21.73
N VAL A 500 15.52 24.28 -21.15
CA VAL A 500 14.67 25.48 -21.34
C VAL A 500 15.45 26.56 -22.09
N GLN A 501 14.74 27.51 -22.71
CA GLN A 501 15.36 28.67 -23.36
C GLN A 501 15.84 29.68 -22.31
N GLU A 502 16.92 30.42 -22.59
CA GLU A 502 17.48 31.41 -21.66
C GLU A 502 16.48 32.54 -21.31
N ASP A 503 15.58 32.85 -22.24
CA ASP A 503 14.54 33.87 -22.15
C ASP A 503 13.14 33.27 -21.92
N SER A 504 13.07 32.15 -21.18
CA SER A 504 11.81 31.53 -20.80
C SER A 504 10.93 32.47 -19.97
N ASP A 505 9.72 32.73 -20.45
CA ASP A 505 8.61 33.39 -19.76
C ASP A 505 7.87 32.43 -18.80
N ILE A 506 8.06 31.11 -18.97
CA ILE A 506 7.43 30.06 -18.16
C ILE A 506 8.29 29.67 -16.94
N PHE A 507 9.61 29.54 -17.12
CA PHE A 507 10.55 29.08 -16.09
C PHE A 507 11.37 30.25 -15.52
N ILE A 508 10.70 31.15 -14.80
CA ILE A 508 11.28 32.41 -14.31
C ILE A 508 11.84 32.35 -12.87
N ASP A 509 11.54 31.29 -12.13
CA ASP A 509 11.80 31.22 -10.67
C ASP A 509 13.21 30.75 -10.29
N PHE A 510 14.05 30.41 -11.27
CA PHE A 510 15.42 29.94 -11.04
C PHE A 510 16.38 30.46 -12.10
N LYS A 511 17.68 30.41 -11.82
CA LYS A 511 18.70 30.82 -12.78
C LYS A 511 19.20 29.64 -13.58
N ILE A 512 19.01 29.69 -14.89
CA ILE A 512 19.56 28.67 -15.80
C ILE A 512 21.10 28.71 -15.70
N PRO A 513 21.75 27.59 -15.37
CA PRO A 513 23.21 27.52 -15.27
C PRO A 513 23.86 27.85 -16.62
N ARG A 514 24.93 28.64 -16.58
CA ARG A 514 25.71 29.01 -17.78
C ARG A 514 26.94 28.14 -18.00
N GLU A 515 27.36 27.41 -16.97
CA GLU A 515 28.50 26.52 -17.03
C GLU A 515 28.08 25.15 -17.57
N GLU A 516 28.91 24.55 -18.42
CA GLU A 516 28.65 23.19 -18.93
C GLU A 516 28.63 22.19 -17.77
N ASN A 517 27.70 21.25 -17.81
CA ASN A 517 27.47 20.23 -16.78
C ASN A 517 26.93 20.75 -15.45
N HIS A 518 26.44 21.98 -15.39
CA HIS A 518 25.74 22.49 -14.21
C HIS A 518 24.23 22.39 -14.39
N ILE A 519 23.53 22.05 -13.31
CA ILE A 519 22.08 21.79 -13.32
C ILE A 519 21.39 22.47 -12.14
N VAL A 520 20.12 22.81 -12.34
CA VAL A 520 19.21 23.21 -11.27
C VAL A 520 18.32 22.03 -10.96
N VAL A 521 18.09 21.78 -9.68
CA VAL A 521 17.27 20.67 -9.22
C VAL A 521 16.09 21.18 -8.41
N SER A 522 14.97 20.46 -8.48
CA SER A 522 13.83 20.78 -7.60
C SER A 522 14.20 20.53 -6.14
N ASP A 523 13.63 21.33 -5.23
CA ASP A 523 13.79 21.14 -3.77
C ASP A 523 13.39 19.72 -3.34
N SER A 524 12.36 19.15 -3.97
CA SER A 524 11.95 17.76 -3.79
C SER A 524 13.05 16.76 -4.17
N PHE A 525 13.72 16.96 -5.31
CA PHE A 525 14.84 16.11 -5.75
C PHE A 525 16.05 16.26 -4.83
N ALA A 526 16.41 17.49 -4.47
CA ALA A 526 17.53 17.79 -3.57
C ALA A 526 17.35 17.09 -2.22
N LYS A 527 16.16 17.22 -1.61
CA LYS A 527 15.80 16.53 -0.36
C LYS A 527 15.78 15.02 -0.52
N LYS A 528 15.27 14.51 -1.64
CA LYS A 528 15.18 13.07 -1.91
C LYS A 528 16.57 12.45 -1.99
N LEU A 529 17.51 13.05 -2.73
CA LEU A 529 18.88 12.52 -2.86
C LEU A 529 19.86 13.01 -1.78
N LYS A 530 19.44 13.96 -0.93
CA LYS A 530 20.30 14.64 0.05
C LYS A 530 21.51 15.32 -0.58
N VAL A 531 21.26 16.01 -1.69
CA VAL A 531 22.26 16.79 -2.41
C VAL A 531 22.08 18.27 -2.11
N ASN A 532 23.18 19.00 -2.10
CA ASN A 532 23.25 20.44 -1.87
C ASN A 532 23.93 21.11 -3.07
N VAL A 533 23.82 22.44 -3.13
CA VAL A 533 24.55 23.25 -4.10
C VAL A 533 26.05 22.96 -4.02
N GLY A 534 26.66 22.68 -5.17
CA GLY A 534 28.05 22.29 -5.36
C GLY A 534 28.29 20.77 -5.36
N ASP A 535 27.30 19.95 -5.01
CA ASP A 535 27.44 18.50 -5.07
C ASP A 535 27.40 18.00 -6.52
N GLU A 536 28.21 16.99 -6.83
CA GLU A 536 28.27 16.33 -8.13
C GLU A 536 27.46 15.03 -8.11
N ILE A 537 26.61 14.86 -9.12
CA ILE A 537 25.71 13.71 -9.27
C ILE A 537 26.00 13.02 -10.59
N ILE A 538 26.14 11.70 -10.54
CA ILE A 538 26.32 10.87 -11.73
C ILE A 538 24.96 10.45 -12.25
N PHE A 539 24.70 10.76 -13.51
CA PHE A 539 23.54 10.34 -14.26
C PHE A 539 23.95 9.36 -15.35
N GLU A 540 23.12 8.35 -15.61
CA GLU A 540 23.32 7.32 -16.62
C GLU A 540 22.20 7.39 -17.65
N ASP A 541 22.60 7.39 -18.92
CA ASP A 541 21.74 7.30 -20.08
C ASP A 541 21.70 5.85 -20.52
N THR A 542 20.60 5.19 -20.18
CA THR A 542 20.39 3.76 -20.46
C THR A 542 20.13 3.46 -21.92
N VAL A 543 19.81 4.47 -22.74
CA VAL A 543 19.57 4.31 -24.18
C VAL A 543 20.89 4.28 -24.93
N TYR A 544 21.83 5.15 -24.58
CA TYR A 544 23.13 5.27 -25.23
C TYR A 544 24.30 4.69 -24.42
N GLU A 545 24.03 4.13 -23.24
CA GLU A 545 25.02 3.58 -22.30
C GLU A 545 26.12 4.59 -21.94
N LYS A 546 25.73 5.86 -21.72
CA LYS A 546 26.65 6.95 -21.37
C LYS A 546 26.43 7.44 -19.95
N LYS A 547 27.50 7.93 -19.30
CA LYS A 547 27.43 8.56 -17.99
C LYS A 547 27.77 10.04 -18.08
N TYR A 548 26.99 10.85 -17.38
CA TYR A 548 27.14 12.29 -17.26
C TYR A 548 27.38 12.63 -15.79
N SER A 549 28.33 13.52 -15.53
CA SER A 549 28.60 14.02 -14.18
C SER A 549 28.15 15.46 -14.14
N LEU A 550 27.12 15.76 -13.33
CA LEU A 550 26.46 17.06 -13.31
C LEU A 550 26.53 17.68 -11.91
N VAL A 551 26.84 18.97 -11.84
CA VAL A 551 26.99 19.74 -10.59
C VAL A 551 25.72 20.53 -10.29
N VAL A 552 25.26 20.49 -9.04
CA VAL A 552 24.07 21.24 -8.61
C VAL A 552 24.41 22.71 -8.37
N ASP A 553 23.78 23.64 -9.09
CA ASP A 553 23.97 25.09 -8.92
C ASP A 553 22.92 25.74 -8.02
N GLU A 554 21.71 25.21 -8.05
CA GLU A 554 20.53 25.67 -7.30
C GLU A 554 19.60 24.46 -7.09
#